data_AF-A0A9D7ASY6-F1
#
_entry.id   AF-A0A9D7ASY6-F1
#
_cell.length_a   1.000
_cell.length_b   1.000
_cell.length_c   1.000
_cell.angle_alpha   90.00
_cell.angle_beta   90.00
_cell.angle_gamma   90.00
#
_symmetry.space_group_name_H-M   'P 1'
#
loop_
_entity.id
_entity.type
_entity.pdbx_description
1 polymer ?
#
loop_
_entity_poly.entity_id
_entity_poly.type
_entity_poly.pdbx_seq_one_letter_code
_entity_poly.pdbx_strand_id
1 'polypeptide(L)' 'MSLRILHVLDHSIPLYSGYTFRTLSILREQRKLGWDTCHLTTPQRPHRGPSRKSEAGISTARPTSTAPA' A
#
# COMPACT_ATOMS: atom_id res chain seq x y z
N MET A 1 -26.29 10.06 -24.37
CA MET A 1 -26.30 8.81 -23.56
C MET A 1 -24.97 8.71 -22.85
N SER A 2 -24.94 8.54 -21.52
CA SER A 2 -23.68 8.40 -20.77
C SER A 2 -23.32 6.91 -20.66
N LEU A 3 -22.06 6.56 -20.97
CA LEU A 3 -21.55 5.20 -20.84
C LEU A 3 -21.20 4.93 -19.38
N ARG A 4 -21.55 3.73 -18.89
CA ARG A 4 -21.20 3.26 -17.55
C ARG A 4 -20.10 2.20 -17.67
N ILE A 5 -18.98 2.42 -17.00
CA ILE A 5 -17.77 1.61 -17.14
C ILE A 5 -17.31 1.10 -15.77
N LEU A 6 -17.19 -0.22 -15.63
CA LEU A 6 -16.62 -0.88 -14.47
C LEU A 6 -15.15 -1.24 -14.75
N HIS A 7 -14.24 -0.63 -14.01
CA HIS A 7 -12.82 -0.96 -14.02
C HIS A 7 -12.51 -2.00 -12.95
N VAL A 8 -11.92 -3.12 -13.34
CA VAL A 8 -11.40 -4.14 -12.43
C VAL A 8 -9.88 -4.02 -12.39
N LEU A 9 -9.33 -3.73 -11.21
CA LEU A 9 -7.92 -3.44 -10.99
C LEU A 9 -7.33 -4.44 -10.00
N ASP A 10 -6.13 -4.94 -10.26
CA ASP A 10 -5.44 -5.88 -9.35
C ASP A 10 -4.72 -5.18 -8.18
N HIS A 11 -4.65 -3.85 -8.22
CA HIS A 11 -3.91 -3.04 -7.25
C HIS A 11 -4.79 -1.97 -6.64
N SER A 12 -4.69 -1.82 -5.32
CA SER A 12 -5.31 -0.72 -4.58
C SER A 12 -4.48 0.56 -4.76
N ILE A 13 -5.14 1.69 -4.96
CA ILE A 13 -4.52 3.02 -4.87
C ILE A 13 -4.33 3.33 -3.37
N PRO A 14 -3.14 3.73 -2.88
CA PRO A 14 -1.98 4.22 -3.61
C PRO A 14 -0.79 3.25 -3.50
N LEU A 15 -0.68 2.31 -4.43
CA LEU A 15 0.61 1.73 -4.78
C LEU A 15 1.25 2.69 -5.80
N TYR A 16 2.35 3.36 -5.46
CA TYR A 16 3.11 4.23 -6.38
C TYR A 16 3.80 3.37 -7.46
N SER A 17 3.01 2.81 -8.39
CA SER A 17 3.48 2.05 -9.55
C SER A 17 3.05 2.75 -10.83
N GLY A 18 3.77 2.53 -11.94
CA GLY A 18 3.42 3.08 -13.24
C GLY A 18 1.98 2.73 -13.69
N TYR A 19 1.43 1.60 -13.21
CA TYR A 19 0.06 1.18 -13.47
C TYR A 19 -0.96 2.13 -12.84
N THR A 20 -0.74 2.57 -11.61
CA THR A 20 -1.61 3.54 -10.93
C THR A 20 -1.69 4.85 -11.72
N PHE A 21 -0.58 5.36 -12.25
CA PHE A 21 -0.57 6.58 -13.06
C PHE A 21 -1.32 6.41 -14.38
N ARG A 22 -1.11 5.29 -15.09
CA ARG A 22 -1.85 4.99 -16.33
C ARG A 22 -3.35 4.90 -16.07
N THR A 23 -3.75 4.18 -15.03
CA THR A 23 -5.16 4.07 -14.60
C THR A 23 -5.75 5.44 -14.32
N LEU A 24 -5.09 6.28 -13.51
CA LEU A 24 -5.58 7.63 -13.20
C LEU A 24 -5.73 8.51 -14.45
N SER A 25 -4.81 8.43 -15.41
CA SER A 25 -4.92 9.16 -16.68
C SER A 25 -6.13 8.72 -17.50
N ILE A 26 -6.37 7.41 -17.63
CA ILE A 26 -7.55 6.87 -18.34
C ILE A 26 -8.84 7.35 -17.68
N LEU A 27 -8.94 7.24 -16.36
CA LEU A 27 -10.15 7.65 -15.62
C LEU A 27 -10.44 9.15 -15.75
N ARG A 28 -9.40 9.97 -15.78
CA ARG A 28 -9.55 11.42 -15.99
C ARG A 28 -10.13 11.74 -17.36
N GLU A 29 -9.62 11.12 -18.42
CA GLU A 29 -10.14 11.36 -19.77
C GLU A 29 -11.56 10.83 -19.96
N GLN A 30 -11.88 9.66 -19.39
CA GLN A 30 -13.25 9.11 -19.43
C GLN A 30 -14.27 10.02 -18.73
N ARG A 31 -13.90 10.62 -17.60
CA ARG A 31 -14.75 11.59 -16.91
C ARG A 31 -14.93 12.88 -17.72
N LYS A 32 -13.90 13.34 -18.44
CA LYS A 32 -14.02 14.49 -19.35
C LYS A 32 -14.99 14.23 -20.50
N LEU A 33 -15.10 12.98 -20.95
CA LEU A 33 -16.08 12.55 -21.94
C LEU A 33 -17.50 12.37 -21.37
N GLY A 34 -17.71 12.63 -20.07
CA GLY A 34 -19.01 12.50 -19.40
C GLY A 34 -19.41 11.06 -19.13
N TRP A 35 -18.45 10.14 -19.04
CA TRP A 35 -18.70 8.73 -18.72
C TRP A 35 -18.71 8.51 -17.21
N ASP A 36 -19.59 7.63 -16.75
CA ASP A 36 -19.69 7.19 -15.36
C ASP A 36 -18.72 6.04 -15.12
N THR A 37 -17.78 6.22 -14.19
CA THR A 37 -16.71 5.24 -13.91
C THR A 37 -16.77 4.71 -12.47
N CYS A 38 -16.83 3.38 -12.35
CA CYS A 38 -16.73 2.64 -11.10
C CYS A 38 -15.46 1.80 -11.08
N HIS A 39 -14.83 1.60 -9.92
CA HIS A 39 -13.58 0.83 -9.80
C HIS A 39 -13.70 -0.23 -8.72
N LEU A 40 -13.34 -1.46 -9.06
CA LEU A 40 -13.23 -2.59 -8.15
C LEU A 40 -11.74 -2.97 -8.04
N THR A 41 -11.18 -2.88 -6.85
CA THR A 41 -9.81 -3.30 -6.55
C THR A 41 -9.82 -4.49 -5.62
N THR A 42 -8.83 -5.38 -5.71
CA THR A 42 -8.64 -6.40 -4.67
C THR A 42 -8.31 -5.74 -3.32
N PRO A 43 -8.67 -6.37 -2.17
CA PRO A 43 -8.28 -5.88 -0.85
C PRO A 43 -6.77 -5.67 -0.79
N GLN A 44 -6.33 -4.50 -0.34
CA GLN A 44 -4.92 -4.26 -0.08
C GLN A 44 -4.46 -5.32 0.94
N ARG A 45 -3.49 -6.16 0.56
CA ARG A 45 -2.91 -7.11 1.53
C ARG A 45 -2.42 -6.27 2.72
N PRO A 46 -2.85 -6.55 3.96
CA PRO A 46 -2.29 -5.86 5.10
C PRO A 46 -0.78 -6.04 5.03
N HIS A 47 -0.06 -4.93 5.02
CA HIS A 47 1.40 -4.94 5.06
C HIS A 47 1.76 -5.66 6.36
N ARG A 48 2.09 -6.95 6.26
CA ARG A 48 2.69 -7.70 7.37
C ARG A 48 4.10 -7.17 7.53
N GLY A 49 4.22 -5.98 8.13
CA GLY A 49 5.43 -5.60 8.83
C GLY A 49 5.77 -6.71 9.81
N PRO A 50 7.05 -6.94 10.14
CA PRO A 50 7.41 -8.06 10.99
C PRO A 50 6.61 -7.95 12.30
N SER A 51 5.73 -8.92 12.53
CA SER A 51 5.27 -9.25 13.87
C SER A 51 6.52 -9.73 14.58
N ARG A 52 7.28 -8.78 15.13
CA ARG A 52 8.35 -9.05 16.08
C ARG A 52 7.61 -9.63 17.27
N LYS A 53 7.56 -10.95 17.31
CA LYS A 53 7.10 -11.71 18.46
C LYS A 53 7.90 -11.18 19.65
N SER A 54 7.19 -10.81 20.71
CA SER A 54 7.76 -10.76 22.04
C SER A 54 8.21 -12.18 22.37
N GLU A 55 9.48 -12.48 22.11
CA GLU A 55 10.12 -13.65 22.68
C GLU A 55 10.81 -13.20 23.96
N ALA A 56 10.38 -13.82 25.05
CA ALA A 56 10.81 -13.55 26.39
C ALA A 56 12.32 -13.78 26.54
N GLY A 57 12.94 -12.90 27.33
CA GLY A 57 14.00 -13.27 28.27
C GLY A 57 15.31 -13.79 27.70
N ILE A 58 16.20 -12.87 27.31
CA ILE A 58 17.61 -12.97 27.71
C ILE A 58 18.01 -11.59 28.23
N SER A 59 18.15 -11.51 29.56
CA SER A 59 18.85 -10.41 30.22
C SER A 59 20.32 -10.53 29.87
N THR A 60 20.83 -9.67 28.98
CA THR A 60 22.25 -9.34 28.95
C THR A 60 22.42 -8.02 29.66
N ALA A 61 22.73 -8.10 30.96
CA ALA A 61 23.20 -6.97 31.73
C ALA A 61 24.39 -6.33 31.02
N ARG A 62 24.32 -5.02 30.78
CA ARG A 62 25.52 -4.23 30.47
C ARG A 62 26.32 -4.12 31.76
N PRO A 63 27.60 -4.52 31.81
CA PRO A 63 28.50 -3.91 32.77
C PRO A 63 28.81 -2.49 32.27
N THR A 64 28.18 -1.51 32.90
CA THR A 64 28.74 -0.17 33.01
C THR A 64 30.02 -0.22 33.84
N SER A 65 31.05 0.52 33.41
CA SER A 65 32.27 0.86 34.18
C SER A 65 33.25 -0.31 34.34
N THR A 66 34.53 -0.22 33.96
CA THR A 66 35.54 0.72 34.48
C THR A 66 36.84 0.55 33.66
N ALA A 67 37.43 1.64 33.15
CA ALA A 67 38.87 1.73 32.81
C ALA A 67 39.69 1.88 34.11
N PRO A 68 41.04 1.85 34.20
CA PRO A 68 42.10 1.58 33.22
C PRO A 68 43.20 0.60 33.73
N ALA A 69 44.23 0.34 32.92
CA ALA A 69 45.62 0.16 33.36
C ALA A 69 46.55 0.42 32.17
#